data_AF-A0A9D4I8B8-F1
#
_entry.id   AF-A0A9D4I8B8-F1
#
_cell.length_a   1.000
_cell.length_b   1.000
_cell.length_c   1.000
_cell.angle_alpha   90.00
_cell.angle_beta   90.00
_cell.angle_gamma   90.00
#
_symmetry.space_group_name_H-M   'P 1'
#
loop_
_entity.id
_entity.type
_entity.pdbx_description
1 polymer ?
#
loop_
_entity_poly.entity_id
_entity_poly.type
_entity_poly.pdbx_seq_one_letter_code
_entity_poly.pdbx_strand_id
1 'polypeptide(L)' 'MHAVLLHSGRNVAILHASAKMWDEGSQTVIIQMNKGEHIWIQNINPYHNILIGLGFSSFAGVLLE' A
#
# COMPACT_ATOMS: atom_id res chain seq x y z
N MET A 1 5.29 -9.63 1.30
CA MET A 1 4.04 -8.86 1.51
C MET A 1 3.26 -8.76 0.20
N HIS A 2 1.93 -8.93 0.21
CA HIS A 2 1.08 -8.66 -0.96
C HIS A 2 -0.01 -7.68 -0.53
N ALA A 3 0.22 -6.40 -0.78
CA ALA A 3 -0.73 -5.34 -0.47
C ALA A 3 -1.05 -4.53 -1.72
N VAL A 4 -2.13 -3.76 -1.67
CA VAL A 4 -2.51 -2.81 -2.72
C VAL A 4 -2.79 -1.46 -2.11
N LEU A 5 -2.43 -0.41 -2.83
CA LEU A 5 -2.87 0.94 -2.55
C LEU A 5 -4.24 1.15 -3.20
N LEU A 6 -5.23 1.52 -2.42
CA LEU A 6 -6.56 1.86 -2.89
C LEU A 6 -6.79 3.36 -2.91
N HIS A 7 -7.57 3.81 -3.89
CA HIS A 7 -8.18 5.14 -3.95
C HIS A 7 -9.69 4.94 -4.13
N SER A 8 -10.46 5.33 -3.12
CA SER A 8 -11.93 5.20 -3.11
C SER A 8 -12.42 3.79 -3.51
N GLY A 9 -11.72 2.75 -3.04
CA GLY A 9 -12.06 1.34 -3.29
C GLY A 9 -11.53 0.77 -4.61
N ARG A 10 -10.79 1.55 -5.41
CA ARG A 10 -10.13 1.08 -6.64
C ARG A 10 -8.64 0.85 -6.41
N ASN A 11 -8.11 -0.23 -6.96
CA ASN A 11 -6.69 -0.52 -6.89
C ASN A 11 -5.91 0.46 -7.78
N VAL A 12 -4.93 1.14 -7.21
CA VAL A 12 -4.06 2.10 -7.91
C VAL A 12 -2.66 1.55 -8.11
N ALA A 13 -2.14 0.81 -7.13
CA ALA A 13 -0.82 0.19 -7.21
C ALA A 13 -0.77 -1.10 -6.40
N ILE A 14 0.10 -2.01 -6.82
CA ILE A 14 0.42 -3.23 -6.09
C ILE A 14 1.74 -3.02 -5.34
N LEU A 15 1.74 -3.33 -4.06
CA LEU A 15 2.91 -3.40 -3.19
C LEU A 15 3.24 -4.88 -3.01
N HIS A 16 4.20 -5.37 -3.79
CA HIS A 16 4.67 -6.74 -3.71
C HIS A 16 6.10 -6.77 -3.15
N ALA A 17 6.31 -7.65 -2.17
CA ALA A 17 7.64 -8.03 -1.70
C ALA A 17 7.67 -9.55 -1.54
N SER A 18 8.71 -10.21 -2.04
CA SER A 18 8.80 -11.67 -2.00
C SER A 18 9.03 -12.14 -0.56
N ALA A 19 8.57 -13.35 -0.23
CA ALA A 19 8.67 -13.90 1.13
C ALA A 19 10.09 -14.42 1.49
N LYS A 20 11.11 -14.12 0.68
CA LYS A 20 12.49 -14.54 0.94
C LYS A 20 13.24 -13.38 1.60
N MET A 21 13.37 -13.46 2.93
CA MET A 21 14.04 -12.45 3.78
C MET A 21 13.32 -11.09 3.81
N TRP A 22 13.92 -10.08 4.44
CA TRP A 22 13.40 -8.71 4.63
C TRP A 22 13.33 -7.98 3.29
N ASP A 23 12.47 -8.46 2.40
CA ASP A 23 12.27 -7.88 1.09
C ASP A 23 11.39 -6.63 1.23
N GLU A 24 11.88 -5.49 0.72
CA GLU A 24 11.24 -4.19 0.84
C GLU A 24 10.56 -3.84 -0.48
N GLY A 25 9.23 -3.80 -0.49
CA GLY A 25 8.45 -3.28 -1.62
C GLY A 25 8.09 -1.83 -1.37
N SER A 26 8.84 -0.89 -1.97
CA SER A 26 8.52 0.53 -1.95
C SER A 26 7.79 0.94 -3.22
N GLN A 27 6.77 1.78 -3.09
CA GLN A 27 6.05 2.33 -4.24
C GLN A 27 5.60 3.76 -3.96
N THR A 28 5.61 4.58 -5.01
CA THR A 28 5.13 5.97 -4.98
C THR A 28 4.21 6.21 -6.17
N VAL A 29 3.12 6.94 -5.93
CA VAL A 29 2.16 7.32 -6.95
C VAL A 29 1.75 8.77 -6.75
N ILE A 30 1.39 9.43 -7.84
CA ILE A 30 0.72 10.74 -7.81
C ILE A 30 -0.73 10.48 -8.24
N ILE A 31 -1.68 10.89 -7.40
CA ILE A 31 -3.10 10.67 -7.62
C ILE A 31 -3.81 12.02 -7.51
N GLN A 32 -4.70 12.31 -8.47
CA GLN A 32 -5.62 13.43 -8.33
C GLN A 32 -6.73 13.06 -7.36
N MET A 33 -6.90 13.86 -6.31
CA MET A 33 -7.85 13.63 -5.23
C MET A 33 -8.95 14.70 -5.23
N ASN A 34 -10.20 14.26 -5.06
CA ASN A 34 -11.32 15.13 -4.74
C ASN A 34 -11.62 15.16 -3.24
N LYS A 35 -12.29 16.21 -2.79
CA LYS A 35 -12.72 16.33 -1.39
C LYS A 35 -13.60 15.13 -0.99
N GLY A 36 -13.22 14.45 0.09
CA GLY A 36 -13.95 13.31 0.66
C GLY A 36 -13.52 11.94 0.10
N GLU A 37 -12.60 11.90 -0.87
CA GLU A 37 -11.99 10.65 -1.29
C GLU A 37 -10.93 10.18 -0.27
N HIS A 38 -10.76 8.87 -0.19
CA HIS A 38 -9.83 8.25 0.75
C HIS A 38 -8.82 7.37 0.04
N ILE A 39 -7.61 7.29 0.62
CA ILE A 39 -6.55 6.40 0.20
C ILE A 39 -6.12 5.56 1.40
N TRP A 40 -5.94 4.25 1.18
CA TRP A 40 -5.44 3.34 2.21
C TRP A 40 -4.71 2.16 1.59
N ILE A 41 -3.94 1.45 2.41
CA ILE A 41 -3.28 0.20 2.03
C ILE A 41 -4.15 -0.97 2.49
N GLN A 42 -4.36 -1.96 1.62
CA GLN A 42 -5.05 -3.20 1.96
C GLN A 42 -4.15 -4.40 1.70
N ASN A 43 -4.01 -5.26 2.71
CA ASN A 43 -3.43 -6.58 2.51
C ASN A 43 -4.40 -7.44 1.69
N ILE A 44 -3.93 -8.02 0.60
CA ILE A 44 -4.72 -8.88 -0.29
C ILE A 44 -4.27 -10.34 -0.24
N ASN A 45 -3.38 -10.71 0.68
CA ASN A 45 -3.00 -12.09 0.88
C ASN A 45 -4.14 -12.87 1.57
N PRO A 46 -4.82 -13.81 0.90
CA PRO A 46 -5.93 -14.54 1.50
C PRO A 46 -5.49 -15.53 2.60
N TYR A 47 -4.20 -15.85 2.67
CA TYR A 47 -3.63 -16.78 3.64
C TYR A 47 -3.02 -16.09 4.87
N HIS A 48 -2.88 -14.77 4.83
CA HIS A 48 -2.29 -13.99 5.93
C HIS A 48 -3.10 -12.73 6.18
N ASN A 49 -3.91 -12.73 7.25
CA ASN A 49 -4.66 -11.54 7.69
C ASN A 49 -3.77 -10.52 8.41
N ILE A 50 -2.60 -10.97 8.89
CA ILE A 50 -1.59 -10.13 9.50
C ILE A 50 -0.52 -9.90 8.46
N LEU A 51 -0.15 -8.64 8.27
CA LEU A 51 1.03 -8.29 7.51
C LEU A 51 2.26 -8.68 8.36
N ILE A 52 2.76 -9.90 8.18
CA ILE A 52 3.93 -10.41 8.90
C ILE A 52 5.17 -9.73 8.33
N GLY A 53 6.00 -9.12 9.19
CA GLY A 53 7.26 -8.48 8.79
C GLY A 53 7.21 -6.96 8.58
N LEU A 54 6.16 -6.25 9.00
CA LEU A 54 6.06 -4.79 8.86
C LEU A 54 6.80 -3.96 9.91
N GLY A 55 7.78 -4.52 10.62
CA GLY A 55 8.43 -3.82 11.75
C GLY A 55 8.98 -2.43 11.41
N PHE A 56 9.22 -2.17 10.11
CA PHE A 56 9.76 -0.91 9.58
C PHE A 56 8.93 -0.32 8.43
N SER A 57 7.64 -0.65 8.31
CA SER A 57 6.82 -0.15 7.19
C SER A 57 6.32 1.27 7.41
N SER A 58 6.37 2.08 6.35
CA SER A 58 5.88 3.47 6.36
C SER A 58 4.81 3.69 5.30
N PHE A 59 3.83 4.55 5.62
CA PHE A 59 2.87 5.10 4.68
C PHE A 59 2.78 6.61 4.90
N ALA A 60 3.05 7.40 3.87
CA ALA A 60 3.09 8.85 3.93
C ALA A 60 2.56 9.45 2.62
N GLY A 61 2.09 10.70 2.70
CA GLY A 61 1.62 11.46 1.56
C GLY A 61 1.76 12.96 1.80
N VAL A 62 1.81 13.72 0.71
CA VAL A 62 1.86 15.19 0.71
C VAL A 62 0.94 15.72 -0.38
N LEU A 63 0.36 16.89 -0.15
CA LEU A 63 -0.41 17.61 -1.17
C LEU A 63 0.57 18.36 -2.08
N LEU A 64 0.49 18.10 -3.38
CA LEU A 64 1.26 18.81 -4.40
C LEU A 64 0.39 19.92 -5.00
N GLU A 65 0.99 21.08 -5.25
CA GLU A 65 0.36 22.25 -5.88
C GLU A 65 0.59 22.27 -7.40
#